data_AF-A0A962DXB5-F1
#
_entry.id   AF-A0A962DXB5-F1
#
_cell.length_a   1.000
_cell.length_b   1.000
_cell.length_c   1.000
_cell.angle_alpha   90.00
_cell.angle_beta   90.00
_cell.angle_gamma   90.00
#
_symmetry.space_group_name_H-M   'P 1'
#
loop_
_entity.id
_entity.type
_entity.pdbx_description
1 polymer ?
#
loop_
_entity_poly.entity_id
_entity_poly.type
_entity_poly.pdbx_seq_one_letter_code
_entity_poly.pdbx_strand_id
1 'polypeptide(L)' 'MQTQLNPSEISDLIKSRIEKFKTSAEARNEGTIVSVSDGIVRIHGLADVMQGEMIE' A
#
# COMPACT_ATOMS: atom_id res chain seq x y z
N MET A 1 -0.63 -22.83 -26.02
CA MET A 1 -0.24 -23.44 -24.73
C MET A 1 -1.16 -22.84 -23.68
N GLN A 2 -2.12 -23.62 -23.17
CA GLN A 2 -3.00 -23.14 -22.10
C GLN A 2 -2.16 -23.08 -20.82
N THR A 3 -2.01 -21.89 -20.26
CA THR A 3 -1.43 -21.68 -18.93
C THR A 3 -2.42 -22.30 -17.93
N GLN A 4 -2.22 -23.57 -17.63
CA GLN A 4 -3.02 -24.31 -16.67
C GLN A 4 -2.62 -23.82 -15.28
N LEU A 5 -3.18 -22.69 -14.86
CA LEU A 5 -3.14 -22.24 -13.49
C LEU A 5 -3.89 -23.28 -12.66
N ASN A 6 -3.14 -24.18 -12.02
CA ASN A 6 -3.71 -25.17 -11.13
C ASN A 6 -4.36 -24.42 -9.95
N PRO A 7 -5.67 -24.58 -9.71
CA PRO A 7 -6.37 -23.88 -8.62
C PRO A 7 -5.74 -24.14 -7.24
N SER A 8 -5.11 -25.30 -7.08
CA SER A 8 -4.38 -25.67 -5.87
C SER A 8 -3.18 -24.76 -5.61
N GLU A 9 -2.40 -24.41 -6.63
CA GLU A 9 -1.24 -23.50 -6.47
C GLU A 9 -1.66 -22.09 -6.09
N ILE A 10 -2.75 -21.59 -6.68
CA ILE A 10 -3.34 -20.29 -6.30
C ILE A 10 -3.81 -20.33 -4.85
N SER A 11 -4.47 -21.42 -4.44
CA SER A 11 -4.99 -21.59 -3.09
C SER A 11 -3.86 -21.62 -2.05
N ASP A 12 -2.79 -22.33 -2.33
CA ASP A 12 -1.64 -22.44 -1.43
C ASP A 12 -0.85 -21.13 -1.35
N LEU A 13 -0.73 -20.40 -2.48
CA LEU A 13 -0.14 -19.07 -2.49
C LEU A 13 -0.93 -18.06 -1.64
N ILE A 14 -2.26 -18.08 -1.74
CA ILE A 14 -3.13 -17.19 -0.95
C ILE A 14 -3.02 -17.55 0.54
N LYS A 15 -3.09 -18.84 0.91
CA LYS A 15 -2.90 -19.28 2.29
C LYS A 15 -1.55 -18.82 2.85
N SER A 16 -0.47 -19.00 2.11
CA SER A 16 0.87 -18.57 2.55
C SER A 16 0.96 -17.04 2.76
N ARG A 17 0.26 -16.25 1.94
CA ARG A 17 0.20 -14.78 2.12
C ARG A 17 -0.59 -14.40 3.37
N ILE A 18 -1.70 -15.07 3.63
CA ILE A 18 -2.53 -14.84 4.84
C ILE A 18 -1.76 -15.23 6.10
N GLU A 19 -1.07 -16.37 6.12
CA GLU A 19 -0.24 -16.79 7.24
C GLU A 19 0.89 -15.80 7.57
N LYS A 20 1.45 -15.17 6.53
CA LYS A 20 2.50 -14.14 6.67
C LYS A 20 1.96 -12.75 6.95
N PHE A 21 0.63 -12.54 6.88
CA PHE A 21 0.03 -11.24 7.10
C PHE A 21 0.04 -10.90 8.59
N LYS A 22 0.93 -9.98 8.98
CA LYS A 22 1.01 -9.47 10.35
C LYS A 22 -0.04 -8.38 10.55
N THR A 23 -0.91 -8.55 11.53
CA THR A 23 -1.98 -7.61 11.91
C THR A 23 -1.52 -6.53 12.90
N SER A 24 -0.22 -6.23 12.96
CA SER A 24 0.31 -5.22 13.88
C SER A 24 -0.14 -3.82 13.45
N ALA A 25 -0.65 -3.04 14.40
CA ALA A 25 -0.89 -1.62 14.20
C ALA A 25 0.46 -0.90 14.04
N GLU A 26 0.73 -0.37 12.86
CA GLU A 26 1.86 0.50 12.59
C GLU A 26 1.42 1.95 12.81
N ALA A 27 2.16 2.71 13.61
CA ALA A 27 1.96 4.14 13.68
C ALA A 27 2.48 4.77 12.39
N ARG A 28 1.61 5.45 11.65
CA ARG A 28 1.94 6.14 10.40
C ARG A 28 1.73 7.63 10.57
N ASN A 29 2.53 8.42 9.85
CA ASN A 29 2.31 9.86 9.77
C ASN A 29 1.29 10.12 8.66
N GLU A 30 0.22 10.82 9.00
CA GLU A 30 -0.89 11.06 8.08
C GLU A 30 -1.09 12.56 7.88
N GLY A 31 -1.58 12.92 6.71
CA GLY A 31 -1.95 14.29 6.36
C GLY A 31 -3.28 14.30 5.61
N THR A 32 -3.85 15.48 5.46
CA THR A 32 -5.09 15.67 4.70
C THR A 32 -4.82 16.47 3.44
N ILE A 33 -5.40 16.04 2.32
CA ILE A 33 -5.32 16.76 1.06
C ILE A 33 -6.15 18.04 1.18
N VAL A 34 -5.51 19.18 0.92
CA VAL A 34 -6.15 20.50 0.89
C VAL A 34 -6.58 20.86 -0.52
N SER A 35 -5.78 20.50 -1.53
CA SER A 35 -6.10 20.79 -2.93
C SER A 35 -5.41 19.83 -3.90
N VAL A 36 -6.04 19.62 -5.05
CA VAL A 36 -5.47 18.89 -6.19
C VAL A 36 -5.70 19.74 -7.45
N SER A 37 -4.64 20.00 -8.22
CA SER A 37 -4.73 20.70 -9.51
C SER A 37 -3.60 20.25 -10.42
N ASP A 38 -3.93 19.86 -11.66
CA ASP A 38 -2.97 19.55 -12.73
C ASP A 38 -1.83 18.60 -12.31
N GLY A 39 -2.15 17.57 -11.52
CA GLY A 39 -1.17 16.59 -11.03
C GLY A 39 -0.32 17.08 -9.85
N ILE A 40 -0.58 18.28 -9.32
CA ILE A 40 0.02 18.83 -8.11
C ILE A 40 -0.97 18.71 -6.95
N VAL A 41 -0.51 18.15 -5.83
CA VAL A 41 -1.30 17.97 -4.61
C VAL A 41 -0.72 18.84 -3.50
N ARG A 42 -1.59 19.52 -2.74
CA ARG A 42 -1.21 20.23 -1.52
C ARG A 42 -1.75 19.46 -0.32
N ILE A 43 -0.87 19.07 0.58
CA ILE A 43 -1.19 18.30 1.79
C ILE A 43 -0.91 19.17 3.01
N HIS A 44 -1.80 19.10 4.01
CA HIS A 44 -1.60 19.66 5.33
C HIS A 44 -1.39 18.52 6.34
N GLY A 45 -0.41 18.65 7.23
CA GLY A 45 0.03 17.56 8.11
C GLY A 45 1.38 16.98 7.65
N LEU A 46 1.57 15.66 7.80
CA LEU A 46 2.81 14.95 7.48
C LEU A 46 4.06 15.61 8.10
N ALA A 47 4.06 15.79 9.42
CA ALA A 47 5.09 16.56 10.13
C ALA A 47 6.52 16.04 9.97
N ASP A 48 6.69 14.75 9.68
CA ASP A 48 7.98 14.06 9.65
C ASP A 48 8.39 13.64 8.22
N VAL A 49 7.70 14.15 7.18
CA VAL A 49 8.01 13.80 5.78
C VAL A 49 9.29 14.48 5.30
N MET A 50 10.08 13.75 4.51
CA MET A 50 11.32 14.23 3.93
C MET A 50 11.17 14.66 2.46
N GLN A 51 12.05 15.56 2.01
CA GLN A 51 12.04 15.99 0.61
C GLN A 51 12.35 14.81 -0.33
N GLY A 52 11.48 14.57 -1.31
CA GLY A 52 11.64 13.48 -2.28
C GLY A 52 11.15 12.12 -1.79
N GLU A 53 10.51 12.06 -0.62
CA GLU A 53 9.85 10.86 -0.12
C GLU A 53 8.58 10.54 -0.94
N MET A 54 8.33 9.26 -1.15
CA MET A 54 7.10 8.77 -1.79
C MET A 54 5.99 8.75 -0.74
N ILE A 55 4.91 9.49 -1.01
CA ILE A 55 3.72 9.56 -0.16
C ILE A 55 2.65 8.63 -0.75
N GLU A 56 2.02 7.81 0.10
CA GLU A 56 0.89 6.91 -0.25
C GLU A 56 -0.41 7.30 0.45
#